data_AF-A0A9J6BR47-F1
#
_entry.id   AF-A0A9J6BR47-F1
#
_cell.length_a   1.000
_cell.length_b   1.000
_cell.length_c   1.000
_cell.angle_alpha   90.00
_cell.angle_beta   90.00
_cell.angle_gamma   90.00
#
_symmetry.space_group_name_H-M   'P 1'
#
loop_
_entity.id
_entity.type
_entity.pdbx_description
1 polymer ?
#
loop_
_entity_poly.entity_id
_entity_poly.type
_entity_poly.pdbx_seq_one_letter_code
_entity_poly.pdbx_strand_id
1 'polypeptide(L)'
;MIIKISTETHKSRVLRISEKYEVLFEGFFFLKQLEKTSSKMAEEAAKLPGRPMKYPYTYSAKIAQFPLKWMINNQPLWKYYFFGVILAFPVFYKIDRMANNPVAVAKWAEQKRKEAEAHHH
;
A
#
# COMPACT_ATOMS: atom_id res chain seq x y z
N MET A 1 -7.20 46.86 -64.31
CA MET A 1 -7.23 45.43 -63.93
C MET A 1 -6.46 45.11 -62.63
N ILE A 2 -5.57 45.98 -62.14
CA ILE A 2 -4.72 45.73 -60.94
C ILE A 2 -5.47 45.96 -59.61
N ILE A 3 -6.41 46.92 -59.57
CA ILE A 3 -7.10 47.31 -58.33
C ILE A 3 -8.03 46.19 -57.79
N LYS A 4 -8.61 45.38 -58.69
CA LYS A 4 -9.56 44.31 -58.32
C LYS A 4 -8.87 43.10 -57.66
N ILE A 5 -7.59 42.87 -57.94
CA ILE A 5 -6.80 41.78 -57.36
C ILE A 5 -6.43 42.11 -55.90
N SER A 6 -6.14 43.39 -55.62
CA SER A 6 -5.76 43.84 -54.27
C SER A 6 -6.92 43.73 -53.26
N THR A 7 -8.17 43.98 -53.70
CA THR A 7 -9.35 43.93 -52.83
C THR A 7 -9.75 42.50 -52.44
N GLU A 8 -9.59 41.54 -53.37
CA GLU A 8 -9.84 40.10 -53.13
C GLU A 8 -8.80 39.50 -52.17
N THR A 9 -7.55 39.95 -52.28
CA THR A 9 -6.44 39.47 -51.43
C THR A 9 -6.56 39.96 -49.98
N HIS A 10 -7.11 41.16 -49.77
CA HIS A 10 -7.34 41.70 -48.43
C HIS A 10 -8.54 41.04 -47.73
N LYS A 11 -9.64 40.80 -48.46
CA LYS A 11 -10.86 40.17 -47.91
C LYS A 11 -10.62 38.73 -47.45
N SER A 12 -9.85 37.95 -48.22
CA SER A 12 -9.48 36.56 -47.85
C SER A 12 -8.46 36.44 -46.71
N ARG A 13 -7.72 37.51 -46.36
CA ARG A 13 -6.88 37.54 -45.15
C ARG A 13 -7.69 37.80 -43.90
N VAL A 14 -8.63 38.73 -43.94
CA VAL A 14 -9.47 39.06 -42.79
C VAL A 14 -10.36 37.88 -42.38
N LEU A 15 -10.94 37.18 -43.35
CA LEU A 15 -11.76 35.98 -43.10
C LEU A 15 -10.97 34.84 -42.44
N ARG A 16 -9.71 34.61 -42.87
CA ARG A 16 -8.83 33.61 -42.24
C ARG A 16 -8.39 33.99 -40.83
N ILE A 17 -8.39 35.28 -40.51
CA ILE A 17 -8.02 35.77 -39.19
C ILE A 17 -9.19 35.61 -38.22
N SER A 18 -10.43 35.94 -38.62
CA SER A 18 -11.61 35.73 -37.78
C SER A 18 -11.84 34.25 -37.45
N GLU A 19 -11.68 33.36 -38.43
CA GLU A 19 -11.87 31.92 -38.25
C GLU A 19 -10.82 31.31 -37.28
N LYS A 20 -9.58 31.81 -37.29
CA LYS A 20 -8.55 31.40 -36.32
C LYS A 20 -8.89 31.81 -34.89
N TYR A 21 -9.48 32.99 -34.69
CA TYR A 21 -9.84 33.45 -33.34
C TYR A 21 -11.06 32.72 -32.80
N GLU A 22 -12.02 32.33 -33.65
CA GLU A 22 -13.15 31.47 -33.23
C GLU A 22 -12.67 30.10 -32.77
N VAL A 23 -11.78 29.44 -33.53
CA VAL A 23 -11.24 28.12 -33.15
C VAL A 23 -10.42 28.20 -31.85
N LEU A 24 -9.67 29.28 -31.65
CA LEU A 24 -8.92 29.50 -30.41
C LEU A 24 -9.82 29.82 -29.22
N PHE A 25 -10.94 30.53 -29.45
CA PHE A 25 -11.92 30.87 -28.42
C PHE A 25 -12.70 29.63 -27.95
N GLU A 26 -13.18 28.83 -28.89
CA GLU A 26 -13.84 27.55 -28.59
C GLU A 26 -12.89 26.56 -27.90
N GLY A 27 -11.63 26.49 -28.37
CA GLY A 27 -10.59 25.68 -27.73
C GLY A 27 -10.28 26.11 -26.29
N PHE A 28 -10.23 27.43 -26.02
CA PHE A 28 -10.03 27.96 -24.67
C PHE A 28 -11.19 27.62 -23.74
N PHE A 29 -12.42 27.73 -24.23
CA PHE A 29 -13.61 27.40 -23.44
C PHE A 29 -13.66 25.91 -23.11
N PHE A 30 -13.30 25.05 -24.06
CA PHE A 30 -13.21 23.61 -23.87
C PHE A 30 -12.11 23.22 -22.86
N LEU A 31 -10.94 23.84 -22.90
CA LEU A 31 -9.86 23.60 -21.93
C LEU A 31 -10.27 24.00 -20.51
N LYS A 32 -10.96 25.13 -20.35
CA LYS A 32 -11.52 25.52 -19.04
C LYS A 32 -12.58 24.54 -18.54
N GLN A 33 -13.40 23.99 -19.44
CA GLN A 33 -14.39 22.98 -19.09
C GLN A 33 -13.72 21.68 -18.61
N LEU A 34 -12.61 21.27 -19.24
CA LEU A 34 -11.84 20.09 -18.84
C LEU A 34 -11.18 20.26 -17.47
N GLU A 35 -10.55 21.41 -17.21
CA GLU A 35 -9.91 21.70 -15.93
C GLU A 35 -10.93 21.71 -14.78
N LYS A 36 -12.10 22.32 -14.99
CA LYS A 36 -13.18 22.37 -14.01
C LYS A 36 -13.83 21.00 -13.76
N THR A 37 -13.84 20.13 -14.76
CA THR A 37 -14.36 18.76 -14.60
C THR A 37 -13.34 17.88 -13.89
N SER A 38 -12.05 18.02 -14.23
CA SER A 38 -10.95 17.31 -13.59
C SER A 38 -10.85 17.63 -12.09
N SER A 39 -10.94 18.91 -11.71
CA SER A 39 -10.89 19.32 -10.29
C SER A 39 -12.07 18.78 -9.48
N LYS A 40 -13.27 18.74 -10.05
CA LYS A 40 -14.45 18.13 -9.42
C LYS A 40 -14.29 16.62 -9.22
N MET A 41 -13.79 15.90 -10.23
CA MET A 41 -13.55 14.46 -10.13
C MET A 41 -12.46 14.15 -9.09
N ALA A 42 -11.41 14.99 -9.00
CA ALA A 42 -10.36 14.85 -7.99
C ALA A 42 -10.87 15.09 -6.56
N GLU A 43 -11.72 16.10 -6.37
CA GLU A 43 -12.38 16.35 -5.08
C GLU A 43 -13.29 15.18 -4.69
N GLU A 44 -14.07 14.65 -5.63
CA GLU A 44 -14.98 13.53 -5.40
C GLU A 44 -14.22 12.22 -5.09
N ALA A 45 -13.10 11.96 -5.78
CA ALA A 45 -12.22 10.83 -5.47
C ALA A 45 -11.60 10.93 -4.07
N ALA A 46 -11.28 12.14 -3.61
CA ALA A 46 -10.80 12.36 -2.24
C ALA A 46 -11.91 12.21 -1.18
N LYS A 47 -13.18 12.39 -1.57
CA LYS A 47 -14.34 12.38 -0.68
C LYS A 47 -15.03 11.04 -0.52
N LEU A 48 -14.60 9.99 -1.23
CA LEU A 48 -15.17 8.66 -1.07
C LEU A 48 -14.38 7.87 -0.02
N PRO A 49 -14.79 7.84 1.26
CA PRO A 49 -14.38 6.77 2.14
C PRO A 49 -15.03 5.50 1.57
N GLY A 50 -14.27 4.77 0.76
CA GLY A 50 -14.70 3.49 0.22
C GLY A 50 -15.24 2.65 1.37
N ARG A 51 -16.51 2.22 1.25
CA ARG A 51 -17.17 1.39 2.25
C ARG A 51 -16.21 0.26 2.65
N PRO A 52 -15.89 0.09 3.94
CA PRO A 52 -14.94 -0.93 4.36
C PRO A 52 -15.41 -2.29 3.86
N MET A 53 -14.49 -3.00 3.21
CA MET A 53 -14.73 -4.32 2.63
C MET A 53 -15.21 -5.30 3.72
N LYS A 54 -16.22 -6.12 3.43
CA LYS A 54 -16.81 -7.06 4.42
C LYS A 54 -15.79 -8.08 4.95
N TYR A 55 -14.89 -8.56 4.09
CA TYR A 55 -13.82 -9.51 4.42
C TYR A 55 -12.49 -8.99 3.91
N PRO A 56 -11.76 -8.19 4.69
CA PRO A 56 -10.46 -7.68 4.30
C PRO A 56 -9.46 -8.82 4.05
N TYR A 57 -8.88 -8.86 2.85
CA TYR A 57 -7.87 -9.86 2.45
C TYR A 57 -6.45 -9.51 2.90
N THR A 58 -6.19 -8.23 3.24
CA THR A 58 -4.90 -7.77 3.75
C THR A 58 -4.93 -7.60 5.26
N TYR A 59 -3.81 -7.92 5.92
CA TYR A 59 -3.68 -7.76 7.37
C TYR A 59 -3.85 -6.31 7.83
N SER A 60 -3.38 -5.34 7.03
CA SER A 60 -3.58 -3.92 7.31
C SER A 60 -5.06 -3.52 7.31
N ALA A 61 -5.84 -3.98 6.32
CA ALA A 61 -7.27 -3.70 6.26
C ALA A 61 -8.03 -4.41 7.39
N LYS A 62 -7.61 -5.61 7.81
CA LYS A 62 -8.14 -6.28 9.02
C LYS A 62 -7.93 -5.43 10.26
N ILE A 63 -6.73 -4.92 10.48
CA ILE A 63 -6.42 -4.10 11.67
C ILE A 63 -7.18 -2.76 11.65
N ALA A 64 -7.31 -2.12 10.47
CA ALA A 64 -8.03 -0.86 10.34
C ALA A 64 -9.55 -1.01 10.59
N GLN A 65 -10.13 -2.14 10.19
CA GLN A 65 -11.57 -2.40 10.31
C GLN A 65 -11.97 -3.05 11.64
N PHE A 66 -11.08 -3.84 12.24
CA PHE A 66 -11.36 -4.55 13.49
C PHE A 66 -10.64 -3.88 14.66
N PRO A 67 -11.36 -3.30 15.64
CA PRO A 67 -10.74 -2.64 16.77
C PRO A 67 -9.93 -3.66 17.60
N LEU A 68 -8.60 -3.57 17.54
CA LEU A 68 -7.70 -4.49 18.27
C LEU A 68 -7.99 -4.50 19.78
N LYS A 69 -8.28 -3.33 20.36
CA LYS A 69 -8.68 -3.21 21.77
C LYS A 69 -9.92 -4.05 22.10
N TRP A 70 -10.90 -4.10 21.19
CA TRP A 70 -12.11 -4.90 21.38
C TRP A 70 -11.81 -6.41 21.31
N MET A 71 -10.94 -6.84 20.39
CA MET A 71 -10.56 -8.26 20.28
C MET A 71 -9.83 -8.77 21.53
N ILE A 72 -8.88 -7.99 22.06
CA ILE A 72 -8.09 -8.36 23.24
C ILE A 72 -8.97 -8.41 24.51
N ASN A 73 -9.93 -7.49 24.64
CA ASN A 73 -10.78 -7.42 25.83
C ASN A 73 -11.86 -8.52 25.86
N ASN A 74 -12.46 -8.85 24.71
CA ASN A 74 -13.57 -9.79 24.61
C ASN A 74 -13.12 -11.24 24.44
N GLN A 75 -11.94 -11.50 23.85
CA GLN A 75 -11.44 -12.87 23.76
C GLN A 75 -10.69 -13.26 25.04
N PRO A 76 -11.19 -14.23 25.83
CA PRO A 76 -10.49 -14.71 27.02
C PRO A 76 -9.16 -15.40 26.69
N LEU A 77 -8.99 -15.86 25.45
CA LEU A 77 -7.79 -16.51 24.96
C LEU A 77 -6.53 -15.69 25.26
N TRP A 78 -6.54 -14.39 24.96
CA TRP A 78 -5.37 -13.54 25.19
C TRP A 78 -5.00 -13.46 26.66
N LYS A 79 -5.99 -13.39 27.56
CA LYS A 79 -5.77 -13.38 29.00
C LYS A 79 -5.07 -14.68 29.44
N TYR A 80 -5.67 -15.82 29.13
CA TYR A 80 -5.14 -17.13 29.56
C TYR A 80 -3.85 -17.52 28.84
N TYR A 81 -3.64 -17.09 27.59
CA TYR A 81 -2.42 -17.37 26.84
C TYR A 81 -1.20 -16.76 27.51
N PHE A 82 -1.26 -15.47 27.88
CA PHE A 82 -0.14 -14.83 28.57
C PHE A 82 0.12 -15.45 29.94
N PHE A 83 -0.93 -15.77 30.70
CA PHE A 83 -0.76 -16.50 31.97
C PHE A 83 -0.13 -17.89 31.76
N GLY A 84 -0.56 -18.64 30.75
CA GLY A 84 0.01 -19.94 30.42
C GLY A 84 1.48 -19.85 30.03
N VAL A 85 1.85 -18.88 29.20
CA VAL A 85 3.26 -18.65 28.82
C VAL A 85 4.09 -18.25 30.03
N ILE A 86 3.61 -17.34 30.88
CA ILE A 86 4.32 -16.89 32.08
C ILE A 86 4.52 -18.05 33.07
N LEU A 87 3.49 -18.88 33.28
CA LEU A 87 3.58 -20.04 34.18
C LEU A 87 4.48 -21.14 33.61
N ALA A 88 4.52 -21.32 32.30
CA ALA A 88 5.40 -22.30 31.66
C ALA A 88 6.84 -21.79 31.55
N PHE A 89 7.06 -20.48 31.54
CA PHE A 89 8.38 -19.86 31.42
C PHE A 89 9.44 -20.42 32.40
N PRO A 90 9.19 -20.55 33.73
CA PRO A 90 10.18 -21.14 34.64
C PRO A 90 10.53 -22.59 34.32
N VAL A 91 9.58 -23.38 33.80
CA VAL A 91 9.83 -24.77 33.39
C VAL A 91 10.78 -24.80 32.20
N PHE A 92 10.50 -24.00 31.17
CA PHE A 92 11.38 -23.88 30.00
C PHE A 92 12.75 -23.30 30.36
N TYR A 93 12.81 -22.33 31.27
CA TYR A 93 14.07 -21.78 31.76
C TYR A 93 14.94 -22.84 32.45
N LYS A 94 14.34 -23.72 33.26
CA LYS A 94 15.06 -24.83 33.90
C LYS A 94 15.57 -25.83 32.87
N ILE A 95 14.75 -26.17 31.88
CA ILE A 95 15.15 -27.07 30.78
C ILE A 95 16.31 -26.46 29.99
N ASP A 96 16.24 -25.17 29.65
CA ASP A 96 17.30 -24.44 28.94
C ASP A 96 18.64 -24.48 29.71
N ARG A 97 18.60 -24.20 31.01
CA ARG A 97 19.81 -24.24 31.86
C ARG A 97 20.40 -25.64 31.98
N MET A 98 19.56 -26.68 32.04
CA MET A 98 20.03 -28.06 32.08
C MET A 98 20.65 -28.50 30.75
N ALA A 99 20.04 -28.14 29.63
CA ALA A 99 20.54 -28.46 28.29
C ALA A 99 21.85 -27.73 27.97
N ASN A 100 21.97 -26.45 28.36
CA ASN A 100 23.12 -25.60 28.06
C ASN A 100 24.22 -25.64 29.13
N ASN A 101 24.21 -26.63 30.03
CA ASN A 101 25.31 -26.78 30.97
C ASN A 101 26.60 -27.20 30.21
N PRO A 102 27.80 -26.77 30.65
CA PRO A 102 29.03 -26.98 29.90
C PRO A 102 29.38 -28.46 29.70
N VAL A 103 28.94 -29.34 30.62
CA VAL A 103 29.17 -30.79 30.55
C VAL A 103 28.29 -31.43 29.48
N ALA A 104 27.03 -31.03 29.36
CA ALA A 104 26.09 -31.52 28.35
C ALA A 104 26.51 -31.07 26.95
N VAL A 105 26.93 -29.80 26.81
CA VAL A 105 27.45 -29.26 25.56
C VAL A 105 28.72 -30.00 25.12
N ALA A 106 29.67 -30.26 26.04
CA ALA A 106 30.87 -31.01 25.73
C ALA A 106 30.57 -32.45 25.29
N LYS A 107 29.64 -33.14 25.97
CA LYS A 107 29.20 -34.50 25.60
C LYS A 107 28.52 -34.52 24.22
N TRP A 108 27.68 -33.54 23.93
CA TRP A 108 27.04 -33.43 22.63
C TRP A 108 28.06 -33.17 21.51
N ALA A 109 29.04 -32.29 21.74
CA ALA A 109 30.13 -32.04 20.80
C ALA A 109 30.97 -33.30 20.54
N GLU A 110 31.25 -34.10 21.57
CA GLU A 110 31.98 -35.36 21.45
C GLU A 110 31.17 -36.41 20.66
N GLN A 111 29.87 -36.53 20.91
CA GLN A 111 28.97 -37.40 20.13
C GLN A 111 28.94 -36.97 18.66
N LYS A 112 28.83 -35.66 18.39
CA LYS A 112 28.84 -35.14 17.02
C LYS A 112 30.17 -35.38 16.31
N ARG A 113 31.29 -35.32 17.02
CA ARG A 113 32.61 -35.65 16.45
C ARG A 113 32.71 -37.13 16.08
N LYS A 114 32.23 -38.03 16.96
CA LYS A 114 32.18 -39.48 16.69
C LYS A 114 31.22 -39.84 15.54
N GLU A 115 30.07 -39.17 15.45
CA GLU A 115 29.14 -39.32 14.33
C GLU A 115 29.79 -38.86 13.02
N ALA A 116 30.44 -37.69 13.00
CA ALA A 116 31.13 -37.19 11.83
C ALA A 116 32.25 -38.14 11.38
N GLU A 117 33.09 -38.61 12.31
CA GLU A 117 34.14 -39.61 12.04
C GLU A 117 33.54 -40.90 11.46
N ALA A 118 32.42 -41.41 12.00
CA ALA A 118 31.73 -42.59 11.49
C ALA A 118 31.09 -42.40 10.09
N HIS A 119 30.69 -41.19 9.74
CA HIS A 119 30.13 -40.84 8.42
C HIS A 119 31.20 -40.54 7.35
N HIS A 120 32.47 -40.45 7.74
CA HIS A 120 33.61 -40.28 6.82
C HIS A 120 34.30 -41.61 6.43
N HIS A 121 33.73 -42.76 6.81
CA HIS A 121 34.17 -44.10 6.44
C HIS A 121 33.26 -44.74 5.37
#